data_AF-A0A433NNX8-F1
#
_entry.id   AF-A0A433NNX8-F1
#
_cell.length_a   1.000
_cell.length_b   1.000
_cell.length_c   1.000
_cell.angle_alpha   90.00
_cell.angle_beta   90.00
_cell.angle_gamma   90.00
#
_symmetry.space_group_name_H-M   'P 1'
#
loop_
_entity.id
_entity.type
_entity.pdbx_description
1 polymer ?
#
loop_
_entity_poly.entity_id
_entity_poly.type
_entity_poly.pdbx_seq_one_letter_code
_entity_poly.pdbx_strand_id
1 'polypeptide(L)'
;MHQISEENVHLTFKHALLAKKHGDFVVAIGKRLQKHENLMVQEYGYSIEQYGKLIQYYATQSLMYSKLLMQGHHVADFYTKAVESRMMAAKVHSMAVSIYSRAIEETIDRVSDRMCLS
;
A
#
# COMPACT_ATOMS: atom_id res chain seq x y z
N MET A 1 29.01 -14.62 10.94
CA MET A 1 28.01 -13.77 10.27
C MET A 1 27.24 -14.64 9.30
N HIS A 2 25.91 -14.73 9.42
CA HIS A 2 25.09 -15.43 8.42
C HIS A 2 24.99 -14.57 7.17
N GLN A 3 25.48 -15.07 6.03
CA GLN A 3 25.26 -14.43 4.73
C GLN A 3 23.80 -14.62 4.31
N ILE A 4 23.15 -13.53 3.93
CA ILE A 4 21.83 -13.59 3.27
C ILE A 4 22.07 -14.14 1.85
N SER A 5 21.32 -15.16 1.44
CA SER A 5 21.45 -15.70 0.08
C SER A 5 21.10 -14.65 -0.98
N GLU A 6 21.76 -14.72 -2.14
CA GLU A 6 21.47 -13.84 -3.27
C GLU A 6 20.00 -13.94 -3.73
N GLU A 7 19.42 -15.13 -3.64
CA GLU A 7 17.99 -15.37 -3.90
C GLU A 7 17.11 -14.51 -2.98
N ASN A 8 17.39 -14.49 -1.67
CA ASN A 8 16.64 -13.69 -0.71
C ASN A 8 16.79 -12.19 -0.96
N VAL A 9 17.98 -11.74 -1.37
CA VAL A 9 18.21 -10.34 -1.77
C VAL A 9 17.34 -9.99 -2.98
N HIS A 10 17.33 -10.85 -3.99
CA HIS A 10 16.57 -10.61 -5.22
C HIS A 10 15.04 -10.65 -4.98
N LEU A 11 14.57 -11.58 -4.15
CA LEU A 11 13.15 -11.64 -3.74
C LEU A 11 12.74 -10.38 -2.98
N THR A 12 13.59 -9.88 -2.08
CA THR A 12 13.31 -8.65 -1.33
C THR A 12 13.18 -7.44 -2.26
N PHE A 13 14.07 -7.32 -3.25
CA PHE A 13 13.99 -6.29 -4.29
C PHE A 13 12.70 -6.39 -5.12
N LYS A 14 12.35 -7.59 -5.59
CA LYS A 14 11.10 -7.85 -6.34
C LYS A 14 9.87 -7.45 -5.52
N HIS A 15 9.82 -7.85 -4.25
CA HIS A 15 8.69 -7.51 -3.38
C HIS A 15 8.60 -6.01 -3.09
N ALA A 16 9.72 -5.30 -2.94
CA ALA A 16 9.71 -3.85 -2.79
C ALA A 16 9.12 -3.13 -4.02
N LEU A 17 9.48 -3.59 -5.22
CA LEU A 17 8.88 -3.07 -6.47
C LEU A 17 7.39 -3.33 -6.56
N LEU A 18 6.94 -4.53 -6.15
CA LEU A 18 5.51 -4.86 -6.12
C LEU A 18 4.75 -3.98 -5.14
N ALA A 19 5.29 -3.79 -3.92
CA ALA A 19 4.70 -2.88 -2.93
C ALA A 19 4.57 -1.45 -3.47
N LYS A 20 5.57 -0.96 -4.22
CA LYS A 20 5.49 0.35 -4.87
C LYS A 20 4.35 0.42 -5.87
N LYS A 21 4.21 -0.60 -6.74
CA LYS A 21 3.11 -0.68 -7.71
C LYS A 21 1.74 -0.69 -7.02
N HIS A 22 1.60 -1.40 -5.90
CA HIS A 22 0.37 -1.36 -5.11
C HIS A 22 0.09 0.04 -4.56
N GLY A 23 1.10 0.74 -4.01
CA GLY A 23 0.94 2.12 -3.58
C GLY A 23 0.47 3.05 -4.71
N ASP A 24 1.06 2.93 -5.90
CA ASP A 24 0.66 3.68 -7.10
C ASP A 24 -0.81 3.42 -7.48
N PHE A 25 -1.25 2.15 -7.42
CA PHE A 25 -2.64 1.76 -7.71
C PHE A 25 -3.63 2.31 -6.67
N VAL A 26 -3.29 2.23 -5.39
CA VAL A 26 -4.13 2.76 -4.30
C VAL A 26 -4.28 4.29 -4.41
N VAL A 27 -3.21 5.02 -4.73
CA VAL A 27 -3.27 6.46 -5.01
C VAL A 27 -4.22 6.76 -6.19
N ALA A 28 -4.14 5.97 -7.27
CA ALA A 28 -5.01 6.15 -8.42
C ALA A 28 -6.48 5.91 -8.09
N ILE A 29 -6.79 4.89 -7.27
CA ILE A 29 -8.16 4.65 -6.78
C ILE A 29 -8.64 5.83 -5.94
N GLY A 30 -7.83 6.28 -4.96
CA GLY A 30 -8.18 7.42 -4.11
C GLY A 30 -8.54 8.66 -4.92
N LYS A 31 -7.69 9.01 -5.91
CA LYS A 31 -7.94 10.13 -6.84
C LYS A 31 -9.17 9.95 -7.71
N ARG A 32 -9.54 8.72 -8.07
CA ARG A 32 -10.77 8.45 -8.82
C ARG A 32 -12.01 8.68 -7.96
N LEU A 33 -11.99 8.24 -6.71
CA LEU A 33 -13.11 8.41 -5.76
C LEU A 33 -13.32 9.89 -5.38
N GLN A 34 -12.26 10.68 -5.31
CA GLN A 34 -12.35 12.14 -5.10
C GLN A 34 -13.14 12.88 -6.18
N LYS A 35 -13.32 12.30 -7.37
CA LYS A 35 -14.11 12.88 -8.47
C LYS A 35 -15.58 12.48 -8.43
N HIS A 36 -16.00 11.72 -7.43
CA HIS A 36 -17.38 11.26 -7.28
C HIS A 36 -18.29 12.39 -6.78
N GLU A 37 -19.56 12.41 -7.20
CA GLU A 37 -20.50 13.49 -6.84
C GLU A 37 -20.87 13.49 -5.33
N ASN A 38 -20.89 12.31 -4.72
CA ASN A 38 -21.12 12.13 -3.29
C ASN A 38 -19.90 12.55 -2.46
N LEU A 39 -20.05 13.59 -1.63
CA LEU A 39 -19.00 14.14 -0.74
C LEU A 39 -18.35 13.09 0.17
N MET A 40 -19.12 12.16 0.72
CA MET A 40 -18.59 11.09 1.58
C MET A 40 -17.65 10.16 0.80
N VAL A 41 -17.99 9.83 -0.46
CA VAL A 41 -17.12 9.04 -1.33
C VAL A 41 -15.83 9.80 -1.64
N GLN A 42 -15.89 11.13 -1.73
CA GLN A 42 -14.68 11.95 -1.89
C GLN A 42 -13.78 11.89 -0.65
N GLU A 43 -14.34 11.98 0.56
CA GLU A 43 -13.60 11.84 1.83
C GLU A 43 -12.87 10.50 1.94
N TYR A 44 -13.54 9.41 1.55
CA TYR A 44 -12.90 8.11 1.41
C TYR A 44 -11.78 8.13 0.38
N GLY A 45 -12.00 8.79 -0.76
CA GLY A 45 -10.98 8.97 -1.79
C GLY A 45 -9.73 9.68 -1.30
N TYR A 46 -9.87 10.74 -0.49
CA TYR A 46 -8.73 11.42 0.14
C TYR A 46 -8.01 10.48 1.12
N SER A 47 -8.74 9.77 1.97
CA SER A 47 -8.16 8.83 2.94
C SER A 47 -7.37 7.71 2.25
N ILE A 48 -7.95 7.11 1.20
CA ILE A 48 -7.32 6.06 0.40
C ILE A 48 -6.06 6.58 -0.30
N GLU A 49 -6.08 7.81 -0.84
CA GLU A 49 -4.88 8.42 -1.42
C GLU A 49 -3.74 8.54 -0.40
N GLN A 50 -4.04 8.97 0.84
CA GLN A 50 -3.02 9.08 1.89
C GLN A 50 -2.43 7.72 2.25
N TYR A 51 -3.24 6.67 2.34
CA TYR A 51 -2.73 5.31 2.52
C TYR A 51 -1.86 4.87 1.35
N GLY A 52 -2.25 5.18 0.11
CA GLY A 52 -1.44 4.93 -1.08
C GLY A 52 -0.05 5.56 -1.01
N LYS A 53 0.02 6.84 -0.61
CA LYS A 53 1.30 7.56 -0.40
C LYS A 53 2.15 6.91 0.70
N LEU A 54 1.52 6.45 1.78
CA LEU A 54 2.22 5.79 2.86
C LEU A 54 2.78 4.41 2.44
N ILE A 55 2.06 3.66 1.62
CA ILE A 55 2.56 2.42 0.99
C ILE A 55 3.78 2.73 0.11
N GLN A 56 3.71 3.77 -0.73
CA GLN A 56 4.82 4.19 -1.58
C GLN A 56 6.07 4.56 -0.75
N TYR A 57 5.88 5.25 0.38
CA TYR A 57 6.96 5.61 1.29
C TYR A 57 7.69 4.36 1.82
N TYR A 58 6.95 3.42 2.40
CA TYR A 58 7.52 2.19 2.93
C TYR A 58 8.11 1.28 1.84
N ALA A 59 7.48 1.21 0.67
CA ALA A 59 8.03 0.49 -0.48
C ALA A 59 9.35 1.09 -0.96
N THR A 60 9.47 2.42 -0.97
CA THR A 60 10.70 3.13 -1.35
C THR A 60 11.82 2.85 -0.35
N GLN A 61 11.53 2.84 0.95
CA GLN A 61 12.51 2.43 1.96
C GLN A 61 12.96 0.98 1.77
N SER A 62 12.02 0.05 1.56
CA SER A 62 12.34 -1.35 1.30
C SER A 62 13.23 -1.51 0.06
N LEU A 63 12.96 -0.73 -0.99
CA LEU A 63 13.75 -0.72 -2.22
C LEU A 63 15.16 -0.16 -1.98
N MET A 64 15.30 0.89 -1.18
CA MET A 64 16.58 1.48 -0.82
C MET A 64 17.48 0.43 -0.12
N TYR A 65 16.96 -0.23 0.92
CA TYR A 65 17.71 -1.27 1.62
C TYR A 65 18.01 -2.49 0.73
N SER A 66 17.07 -2.87 -0.14
CA SER A 66 17.28 -3.95 -1.11
C SER A 66 18.40 -3.64 -2.10
N LYS A 67 18.50 -2.39 -2.57
CA LYS A 67 19.59 -1.95 -3.45
C LYS A 67 20.95 -2.01 -2.76
N LEU A 68 21.02 -1.61 -1.48
CA LEU A 68 22.26 -1.73 -0.69
C LEU A 68 22.71 -3.20 -0.58
N LEU A 69 21.78 -4.12 -0.33
CA LEU A 69 22.07 -5.56 -0.32
C LEU A 69 22.60 -6.06 -1.67
N MET A 70 22.02 -5.60 -2.80
CA MET A 70 22.48 -5.96 -4.15
C MET A 70 23.85 -5.40 -4.50
N GLN A 71 24.28 -4.31 -3.87
CA GLN A 71 25.60 -3.69 -4.05
C GLN A 71 26.72 -4.41 -3.26
N GLY A 72 26.44 -5.57 -2.67
CA GLY A 72 27.41 -6.33 -1.89
C GLY A 72 27.41 -5.99 -0.40
N HIS A 73 26.59 -5.04 0.06
CA HIS A 73 26.41 -4.77 1.48
C HIS A 73 25.43 -5.78 2.10
N HIS A 74 25.81 -7.07 2.12
CA HIS A 74 25.00 -8.19 2.65
C HIS A 74 24.94 -8.20 4.19
N VAL A 75 24.67 -7.05 4.79
CA VAL A 75 24.53 -6.88 6.23
C VAL A 75 23.13 -7.31 6.63
N ALA A 76 23.04 -8.18 7.65
CA ALA A 76 21.76 -8.65 8.18
C ALA A 76 20.81 -7.49 8.53
N ASP A 77 21.34 -6.37 9.04
CA ASP A 77 20.56 -5.18 9.37
C ASP A 77 19.83 -4.57 8.17
N PHE A 78 20.45 -4.53 6.99
CA PHE A 78 19.78 -4.02 5.79
C PHE A 78 18.69 -4.97 5.31
N TYR A 79 18.90 -6.27 5.45
CA TYR A 79 17.86 -7.26 5.17
C TYR A 79 16.67 -7.10 6.12
N THR A 80 16.92 -7.00 7.42
CA THR A 80 15.87 -6.76 8.43
C THR A 80 15.10 -5.49 8.12
N LYS A 81 15.78 -4.35 7.89
CA LYS A 81 15.13 -3.07 7.55
C LYS A 81 14.33 -3.13 6.24
N ALA A 82 14.81 -3.86 5.24
CA ALA A 82 14.09 -4.05 3.99
C ALA A 82 12.79 -4.84 4.20
N VAL A 83 12.84 -5.90 5.00
CA VAL A 83 11.69 -6.74 5.36
C VAL A 83 10.70 -5.97 6.22
N GLU A 84 11.14 -5.26 7.26
CA GLU A 84 10.30 -4.43 8.12
C GLU A 84 9.55 -3.36 7.33
N SER A 85 10.27 -2.64 6.45
CA SER A 85 9.65 -1.64 5.58
C SER A 85 8.58 -2.27 4.68
N ARG A 86 8.83 -3.45 4.12
CA ARG A 86 7.84 -4.19 3.33
C ARG A 86 6.63 -4.60 4.16
N MET A 87 6.83 -5.08 5.39
CA MET A 87 5.74 -5.46 6.30
C MET A 87 4.86 -4.25 6.63
N MET A 88 5.47 -3.09 6.84
CA MET A 88 4.74 -1.84 7.04
C MET A 88 3.92 -1.45 5.81
N ALA A 89 4.49 -1.55 4.60
CA ALA A 89 3.75 -1.32 3.36
C ALA A 89 2.53 -2.27 3.24
N ALA A 90 2.70 -3.56 3.55
CA ALA A 90 1.62 -4.54 3.52
C ALA A 90 0.52 -4.23 4.57
N LYS A 91 0.91 -3.87 5.79
CA LYS A 91 -0.03 -3.47 6.85
C LYS A 91 -0.87 -2.27 6.42
N VAL A 92 -0.23 -1.24 5.88
CA VAL A 92 -0.91 -0.03 5.39
C VAL A 92 -1.81 -0.35 4.21
N HIS A 93 -1.40 -1.24 3.31
CA HIS A 93 -2.25 -1.71 2.22
C HIS A 93 -3.51 -2.41 2.73
N SER A 94 -3.41 -3.28 3.73
CA SER A 94 -4.59 -3.91 4.35
C SER A 94 -5.53 -2.87 4.97
N MET A 95 -5.00 -1.83 5.62
CA MET A 95 -5.81 -0.73 6.15
C MET A 95 -6.54 0.03 5.03
N ALA A 96 -5.86 0.30 3.90
CA ALA A 96 -6.47 0.94 2.74
C ALA A 96 -7.64 0.12 2.17
N VAL A 97 -7.46 -1.21 2.07
CA VAL A 97 -8.52 -2.14 1.64
C VAL A 97 -9.70 -2.10 2.60
N SER A 98 -9.47 -2.13 3.92
CA SER A 98 -10.56 -2.05 4.91
C SER A 98 -11.36 -0.76 4.79
N ILE A 99 -10.70 0.38 4.56
CA ILE A 99 -11.40 1.66 4.35
C ILE A 99 -12.20 1.65 3.04
N TYR A 100 -11.63 1.09 1.98
CA TYR A 100 -12.34 0.96 0.71
C TYR A 100 -13.57 0.05 0.82
N SER A 101 -13.48 -1.08 1.53
CA SER A 101 -14.63 -1.95 1.79
C SER A 101 -15.74 -1.23 2.55
N ARG A 102 -15.41 -0.46 3.59
CA ARG A 102 -16.40 0.35 4.33
C ARG A 102 -17.06 1.40 3.45
N ALA A 103 -16.29 2.04 2.56
CA ALA A 103 -16.84 2.99 1.59
C ALA A 103 -17.87 2.32 0.64
N ILE A 104 -17.63 1.07 0.25
CA ILE A 104 -18.57 0.29 -0.58
C ILE A 104 -19.82 -0.05 0.23
N GLU A 105 -19.67 -0.60 1.43
CA GLU A 105 -20.79 -0.97 2.32
C GLU A 105 -21.73 0.21 2.55
N GLU A 106 -21.19 1.37 2.94
CA GLU A 106 -21.99 2.57 3.18
C GLU A 106 -22.65 3.12 1.90
N THR A 107 -22.04 2.90 0.74
CA THR A 107 -22.64 3.28 -0.54
C THR A 107 -23.82 2.38 -0.89
N ILE A 108 -23.70 1.06 -0.65
CA ILE A 108 -24.76 0.08 -0.89
C ILE A 108 -25.95 0.33 0.03
N ASP A 109 -25.71 0.51 1.33
CA ASP A 109 -26.77 0.75 2.32
C ASP A 109 -27.60 1.98 1.97
N ARG A 110 -26.93 3.09 1.59
CA ARG A 110 -27.62 4.32 1.17
C ARG A 110 -28.42 4.17 -0.12
N VAL A 111 -28.01 3.29 -1.03
CA VAL A 111 -28.81 2.99 -2.24
C VAL A 111 -30.05 2.19 -1.84
N SER A 112 -29.90 1.19 -0.98
CA SER A 112 -31.01 0.39 -0.46
C SER A 112 -32.06 1.26 0.25
N ASP A 113 -31.63 2.18 1.11
CA ASP A 113 -32.53 3.08 1.84
C ASP A 113 -33.32 4.01 0.90
N ARG A 114 -32.71 4.48 -0.19
CA ARG A 114 -33.42 5.32 -1.18
C ARG A 114 -34.49 4.56 -1.95
N MET A 115 -34.26 3.27 -2.24
CA MET A 115 -35.22 2.44 -2.97
C MET A 115 -36.41 2.02 -2.10
N CYS A 116 -36.26 1.97 -0.78
CA CYS A 116 -37.36 1.70 0.15
C CYS A 116 -38.24 2.93 0.45
N LEU A 117 -37.78 4.14 0.14
CA LEU A 117 -38.49 5.40 0.39
C LEU A 117 -39.17 5.98 -0.87
N SER A 118 -39.03 5.33 -2.03
CA SER A 118 -39.66 5.69 -3.31
C SER A 118 -40.83 4.76 -3.65
#